data_AF-M0ZQG4-F1
#
_entry.id   AF-M0ZQG4-F1
#
_cell.length_a   1.000
_cell.length_b   1.000
_cell.length_c   1.000
_cell.angle_alpha   90.00
_cell.angle_beta   90.00
_cell.angle_gamma   90.00
#
_symmetry.space_group_name_H-M   'P 1'
#
loop_
_entity.id
_entity.type
_entity.pdbx_description
1 polymer ?
#
loop_
_entity_poly.entity_id
_entity_poly.type
_entity_poly.pdbx_seq_one_letter_code
_entity_poly.pdbx_strand_id
1 'polypeptide(L)'
;MAFRHVHDVAFQKSDLFFVCLLRPLSKQIMVDDVEIQDAKWMPLVEFVEQPLIQEDDMFKKIIDIFIARLGKRYCGLSAHQLVSKFDDKLSTLYFNTVDDPNLNCQAS
;
A
#
# COMPACT_ATOMS: atom_id res chain seq x y z
N MET A 1 -1.18 -3.58 -1.05
CA MET A 1 -2.39 -3.11 -1.77
C MET A 1 -2.27 -3.39 -3.24
N ALA A 2 -1.25 -2.84 -3.88
CA ALA A 2 -0.90 -3.10 -5.26
C ALA A 2 0.60 -2.81 -5.43
N PHE A 3 1.16 -3.18 -6.58
CA PHE A 3 2.44 -2.67 -7.02
C PHE A 3 2.30 -2.18 -8.47
N ARG A 4 3.00 -1.10 -8.79
CA ARG A 4 3.14 -0.57 -10.15
C ARG A 4 4.53 -0.91 -10.64
N HIS A 5 4.62 -1.23 -11.93
CA HIS A 5 5.87 -1.42 -12.62
C HIS A 5 5.90 -0.51 -13.85
N VAL A 6 7.02 0.18 -14.08
CA VAL A 6 7.26 0.97 -15.29
C VAL A 6 8.72 0.85 -15.71
N HIS A 7 8.96 0.78 -17.01
CA HIS A 7 10.30 0.75 -17.60
C HIS A 7 10.76 2.15 -18.01
N ASP A 8 12.05 2.28 -18.30
CA ASP A 8 12.66 3.46 -18.92
C ASP A 8 12.37 4.79 -18.20
N VAL A 9 12.38 4.76 -16.87
CA VAL A 9 12.29 5.94 -16.03
C VAL A 9 13.69 6.51 -15.77
N ALA A 10 14.12 6.66 -14.52
CA ALA A 10 15.43 7.22 -14.21
C ALA A 10 16.56 6.31 -14.73
N PHE A 11 17.50 6.89 -15.49
CA PHE A 11 18.70 6.20 -16.00
C PHE A 11 18.41 4.91 -16.80
N GLN A 12 17.28 4.85 -17.52
CA GLN A 12 16.86 3.68 -18.31
C GLN A 12 16.71 2.42 -17.45
N LYS A 13 16.29 2.59 -16.20
CA LYS A 13 15.99 1.50 -15.28
C LYS A 13 14.48 1.35 -15.10
N SER A 14 14.11 0.18 -14.58
CA SER A 14 12.73 -0.11 -14.19
C SER A 14 12.48 0.42 -12.79
N ASP A 15 11.28 0.92 -12.55
CA ASP A 15 10.79 1.30 -11.23
C ASP A 15 9.68 0.35 -10.79
N LEU A 16 9.79 -0.10 -9.54
CA LEU A 16 8.79 -0.89 -8.85
C LEU A 16 8.28 -0.09 -7.66
N PHE A 17 7.01 0.33 -7.74
CA PHE A 17 6.38 1.14 -6.73
C PHE A 17 5.32 0.34 -5.99
N PHE A 18 5.54 0.09 -4.70
CA PHE A 18 4.63 -0.69 -3.85
C PHE A 18 3.71 0.24 -3.06
N VAL A 19 2.40 0.04 -3.20
CA VAL A 19 1.41 0.73 -2.38
C VAL A 19 1.03 -0.17 -1.21
N CYS A 20 1.25 0.34 -0.01
CA CYS A 20 1.04 -0.38 1.24
C CYS A 20 -0.04 0.30 2.09
N LEU A 21 -0.83 -0.51 2.80
CA LEU A 21 -1.73 -0.03 3.84
C LEU A 21 -1.05 -0.25 5.18
N LEU A 22 -0.89 0.82 5.96
CA LEU A 22 -0.24 0.77 7.26
C LEU A 22 -1.23 1.12 8.37
N ARG A 23 -1.02 0.55 9.56
CA ARG A 23 -1.74 0.92 10.77
C ARG A 23 -0.85 1.84 11.61
N PRO A 24 -1.28 3.08 11.91
CA PRO A 24 -0.50 3.97 12.76
C PRO A 24 -0.40 3.41 14.18
N LEU A 25 0.78 3.54 14.79
CA LEU A 25 0.99 3.22 16.21
C LEU A 25 0.70 4.43 17.12
N SER A 26 0.74 5.64 16.56
CA SER A 26 0.41 6.91 17.21
C SER A 26 -0.25 7.86 16.21
N LYS A 27 -0.98 8.86 16.70
CA LYS A 27 -1.55 9.94 15.89
C LYS A 27 -0.75 11.23 15.96
N GLN A 28 0.26 11.30 16.83
CA GLN A 28 1.15 12.46 16.91
C GLN A 28 2.02 12.51 15.65
N ILE A 29 2.04 13.66 15.00
CA ILE A 29 2.89 13.92 13.83
C ILE A 29 4.11 14.70 14.32
N MET A 30 5.31 14.23 13.95
CA MET A 30 6.56 14.95 14.08
C MET A 30 7.11 15.09 12.67
N VAL A 31 7.06 16.30 12.11
CA VAL A 31 7.48 16.56 10.73
C VAL A 31 9.00 16.55 10.66
N ASP A 32 9.55 15.95 9.61
CA ASP A 32 10.96 16.10 9.27
C ASP A 32 11.11 17.27 8.30
N ASP A 33 11.34 18.45 8.87
CA ASP A 33 11.43 19.72 8.13
C ASP A 33 12.66 19.80 7.21
N VAL A 34 13.55 18.79 7.22
CA VAL A 34 14.67 18.68 6.27
C VAL A 34 14.21 18.12 4.93
N GLU A 35 13.26 17.18 4.92
CA GLU A 35 12.80 16.50 3.70
C GLU A 35 11.44 17.03 3.22
N ILE A 36 10.50 17.29 4.13
CA ILE A 36 9.13 17.65 3.78
C ILE A 36 8.70 18.96 4.44
N GLN A 37 7.84 19.71 3.74
CA GLN A 37 7.40 21.03 4.19
C GLN A 37 6.29 20.98 5.26
N ASP A 38 5.38 19.99 5.20
CA ASP A 38 4.23 19.88 6.10
C ASP A 38 3.66 18.45 6.12
N ALA A 39 3.00 18.07 7.20
CA ALA A 39 2.22 16.83 7.30
C ALA A 39 1.02 16.99 8.24
N LYS A 40 -0.14 16.53 7.79
CA LYS A 40 -1.38 16.52 8.58
C LYS A 40 -2.20 15.25 8.32
N TRP A 41 -3.00 14.86 9.30
CA TRP A 41 -4.10 13.92 9.04
C TRP A 41 -5.15 14.61 8.18
N MET A 42 -5.57 13.93 7.11
CA MET A 42 -6.60 14.44 6.19
C MET A 42 -7.76 13.45 6.11
N PRO A 43 -9.01 13.91 6.17
CA PRO A 43 -10.17 13.09 5.85
C PRO A 43 -10.04 12.47 4.46
N LEU A 44 -10.35 11.18 4.32
CA LEU A 44 -10.24 10.49 3.03
C LEU A 44 -11.06 11.17 1.93
N VAL A 45 -12.26 11.66 2.26
CA VAL A 45 -13.14 12.35 1.30
C VAL A 45 -12.46 13.62 0.76
N GLU A 46 -11.84 14.42 1.63
CA GLU A 46 -11.07 15.61 1.21
C GLU A 46 -9.86 15.20 0.35
N PHE A 47 -9.16 14.12 0.70
CA PHE A 47 -8.01 13.63 -0.05
C PHE A 47 -8.37 13.21 -1.48
N VAL A 48 -9.47 12.47 -1.65
CA VAL A 48 -9.87 11.97 -2.98
C VAL A 48 -10.39 13.07 -3.89
N GLU A 49 -10.88 14.18 -3.35
CA GLU A 49 -11.38 15.32 -4.11
C GLU A 49 -10.26 16.22 -4.67
N GLN A 50 -9.01 16.01 -4.27
CA GLN A 50 -7.89 16.80 -4.79
C GLN A 50 -7.73 16.65 -6.30
N PRO A 51 -7.46 17.74 -7.06
CA PRO A 51 -7.36 17.70 -8.52
C PRO A 51 -6.39 16.65 -9.04
N LEU A 52 -5.21 16.51 -8.43
CA LEU A 52 -4.21 15.52 -8.82
C LEU A 52 -4.76 14.09 -8.78
N ILE A 53 -5.57 13.76 -7.76
CA ILE A 53 -6.18 12.45 -7.60
C ILE A 53 -7.31 12.24 -8.62
N GLN A 54 -8.05 13.30 -8.95
CA GLN A 54 -9.15 13.27 -9.91
C GLN A 54 -8.69 13.30 -11.37
N GLU A 55 -7.47 13.73 -11.66
CA GLU A 55 -6.94 13.82 -13.02
C GLU A 55 -6.16 12.56 -13.43
N ASP A 56 -5.54 11.86 -12.46
CA ASP A 56 -4.69 10.69 -12.75
C ASP A 56 -5.41 9.36 -12.52
N ASP A 57 -5.56 8.57 -13.59
CA ASP A 57 -6.28 7.30 -13.55
C ASP A 57 -5.60 6.22 -12.70
N MET A 58 -4.27 6.29 -12.52
CA MET A 58 -3.54 5.34 -11.69
C MET A 58 -3.79 5.62 -10.21
N PHE A 59 -3.78 6.88 -9.79
CA PHE A 59 -4.17 7.30 -8.45
C PHE A 59 -5.64 6.98 -8.15
N LYS A 60 -6.57 7.25 -9.08
CA LYS A 60 -7.98 6.81 -8.94
C LYS A 60 -8.06 5.31 -8.66
N LYS A 61 -7.34 4.49 -9.44
CA LYS A 61 -7.39 3.04 -9.27
C LYS A 61 -6.80 2.59 -7.93
N ILE A 62 -5.72 3.22 -7.47
CA ILE A 62 -5.15 2.98 -6.14
C ILE A 62 -6.18 3.26 -5.05
N ILE A 63 -6.92 4.37 -5.17
CA ILE A 63 -7.96 4.76 -4.21
C ILE A 63 -9.15 3.80 -4.25
N ASP A 64 -9.59 3.36 -5.42
CA ASP A 64 -10.63 2.33 -5.53
C ASP A 64 -10.24 1.04 -4.81
N ILE A 65 -8.99 0.59 -4.96
CA ILE A 65 -8.45 -0.59 -4.27
C ILE A 65 -8.43 -0.34 -2.75
N PHE A 66 -8.05 0.86 -2.32
CA PHE A 66 -8.08 1.28 -0.92
C PHE A 66 -9.49 1.24 -0.32
N ILE A 67 -10.48 1.82 -1.00
CA ILE A 67 -11.88 1.78 -0.57
C ILE A 67 -12.40 0.34 -0.55
N ALA A 68 -12.04 -0.50 -1.53
CA ALA A 68 -12.40 -1.91 -1.55
C ALA A 68 -11.78 -2.68 -0.37
N ARG A 69 -10.52 -2.40 -0.02
CA ARG A 69 -9.85 -3.00 1.15
C ARG A 69 -10.49 -2.58 2.46
N LEU A 70 -10.79 -1.29 2.64
CA LEU A 70 -11.50 -0.78 3.82
C LEU A 70 -12.88 -1.44 3.97
N GLY A 71 -13.60 -1.61 2.85
CA GLY A 71 -14.87 -2.32 2.81
C GLY A 71 -14.76 -3.85 2.89
N LYS A 72 -13.56 -4.40 3.15
CA LYS A 72 -13.28 -5.85 3.21
C LYS A 72 -13.67 -6.64 1.94
N ARG A 73 -13.76 -5.96 0.80
CA ARG A 73 -14.05 -6.55 -0.52
C ARG A 73 -12.79 -6.93 -1.29
N TYR A 74 -11.62 -6.51 -0.80
CA TYR A 74 -10.33 -6.83 -1.38
C TYR A 74 -9.34 -7.17 -0.28
N CYS A 75 -8.72 -8.35 -0.34
CA CYS A 75 -7.80 -8.79 0.71
C CYS A 75 -6.32 -8.45 0.45
N GLY A 76 -5.96 -8.08 -0.78
CA GLY A 76 -4.59 -7.72 -1.14
C GLY A 76 -3.58 -8.84 -0.84
N LEU A 77 -2.32 -8.43 -0.64
CA LEU A 77 -1.22 -9.31 -0.24
C LEU A 77 -0.79 -8.93 1.18
N SER A 78 -0.54 -9.93 2.02
CA SER A 78 -0.05 -9.77 3.39
C SER A 78 1.35 -10.37 3.50
N ALA A 79 2.15 -9.86 4.43
CA ALA A 79 3.50 -10.36 4.67
C ALA A 79 3.45 -11.61 5.56
N HIS A 80 4.11 -12.68 5.11
CA HIS A 80 4.23 -13.94 5.83
C HIS A 80 5.69 -14.34 5.92
N GLN A 81 6.15 -14.74 7.10
CA GLN A 81 7.51 -15.23 7.31
C GLN A 81 7.56 -16.73 7.02
N LEU A 82 8.44 -17.15 6.11
CA LEU A 82 8.60 -18.53 5.66
C LEU A 82 10.09 -18.85 5.48
N VAL A 83 10.49 -20.09 5.75
CA VAL A 83 11.86 -20.55 5.45
C VAL A 83 11.91 -21.06 4.02
N SER A 84 12.82 -20.50 3.22
CA SER A 84 13.02 -20.87 1.83
C SER A 84 14.01 -22.03 1.70
N LYS A 85 13.70 -23.05 0.90
CA LYS A 85 14.65 -24.14 0.58
C LYS A 85 15.77 -23.72 -0.37
N PHE A 86 15.66 -22.55 -1.01
CA PHE A 86 16.70 -22.05 -1.91
C PHE A 86 17.97 -21.63 -1.16
N ASP A 87 17.82 -21.15 0.09
CA ASP A 87 18.91 -20.58 0.87
C ASP A 87 18.83 -20.88 2.38
N ASP A 88 17.85 -21.68 2.82
CA ASP A 88 17.54 -22.05 4.22
C ASP A 88 17.38 -20.85 5.17
N LYS A 89 17.02 -19.67 4.64
CA LYS A 89 16.82 -18.44 5.41
C LYS A 89 15.35 -18.12 5.62
N LEU A 90 15.07 -17.44 6.74
CA LEU A 90 13.78 -16.80 6.98
C LEU A 90 13.59 -15.66 5.98
N SER A 91 12.56 -15.78 5.17
CA SER A 91 12.20 -14.87 4.09
C SER A 91 10.77 -14.36 4.30
N THR A 92 10.51 -13.14 3.85
CA THR A 92 9.15 -12.58 3.82
C THR A 92 8.53 -12.83 2.45
N LEU A 93 7.44 -13.59 2.41
CA LEU A 93 6.63 -13.82 1.22
C LEU A 93 5.33 -13.03 1.31
N TYR A 94 4.97 -12.33 0.24
CA TYR A 94 3.74 -11.53 0.17
C TYR A 94 2.68 -12.29 -0.64
N PHE A 95 1.64 -12.80 0.04
CA PHE A 95 0.55 -13.52 -0.63
C PHE A 95 -0.79 -13.28 0.05
N ASN A 96 -1.87 -13.73 -0.59
CA ASN A 96 -3.20 -13.73 0.01
C ASN A 96 -3.50 -15.12 0.59
N THR A 97 -4.07 -15.18 1.79
CA THR A 97 -4.53 -16.43 2.40
C THR A 97 -5.84 -16.86 1.74
N VAL A 98 -5.85 -18.01 1.06
CA VAL A 98 -7.01 -18.50 0.29
C VAL A 98 -8.07 -19.19 1.19
N ASP A 99 -7.72 -19.53 2.43
CA ASP A 99 -8.38 -20.65 3.13
C ASP A 99 -9.39 -20.30 4.25
N ASP A 100 -9.96 -19.10 4.30
CA ASP A 100 -11.06 -18.87 5.25
C ASP A 100 -12.16 -17.94 4.70
N PRO A 101 -13.32 -18.48 4.30
CA PRO A 101 -14.47 -17.71 3.86
C PRO A 101 -15.09 -16.80 4.94
N ASN A 102 -14.64 -16.90 6.20
CA ASN A 102 -15.05 -16.04 7.32
C ASN A 102 -13.97 -15.04 7.76
N LEU A 103 -12.75 -15.09 7.19
CA LEU A 103 -11.70 -14.11 7.48
C LEU A 103 -12.04 -12.80 6.78
N ASN A 104 -12.79 -11.98 7.51
CA ASN A 104 -13.11 -10.59 7.24
C ASN A 104 -11.84 -9.74 7.08
N CYS A 105 -11.07 -9.90 5.98
CA CYS A 105 -9.85 -9.19 5.60
C CYS A 105 -9.22 -8.44 6.80
N GLN A 106 -8.81 -9.18 7.84
CA GLN A 106 -8.40 -8.54 9.09
C GLN A 106 -7.08 -7.84 8.79
N ALA A 107 -7.09 -6.51 8.89
CA ALA A 107 -5.86 -5.73 8.78
C ALA A 107 -5.02 -6.06 10.02
N SER A 108 -3.89 -6.75 9.81
CA SER A 108 -2.92 -7.05 10.86
C SER A 108 -2.39 -5.81 11.56
#